data_AF-A0A1H5DB56-F1
#
_entry.id   AF-A0A1H5DB56-F1
#
_cell.length_a   1.000
_cell.length_b   1.000
_cell.length_c   1.000
_cell.angle_alpha   90.00
_cell.angle_beta   90.00
_cell.angle_gamma   90.00
#
_symmetry.space_group_name_H-M   'P 1'
#
loop_
_entity.id
_entity.type
_entity.pdbx_description
1 polymer ?
#
loop_
_entity_poly.entity_id
_entity_poly.type
_entity_poly.pdbx_seq_one_letter_code
_entity_poly.pdbx_strand_id
1 'polypeptide(L)'
;MLTPHPATLRRLVDDYERARTAETASGPEAGDLAYTLCVITGTRDIAAALAKARHLLAADATADLPSVTIPATPTVPVPAPTVLGDARDRASVPLAVGE
;
A
#
# COMPACT_ATOMS: atom_id res chain seq x y z
N MET A 1 -24.67 7.50 0.63
CA MET A 1 -23.22 7.67 0.58
C MET A 1 -22.83 7.82 -0.89
N LEU A 2 -22.22 8.93 -1.26
CA LEU A 2 -21.90 9.24 -2.65
C LEU A 2 -20.69 8.39 -3.05
N THR A 3 -20.91 7.28 -3.75
CA THR A 3 -19.80 6.54 -4.35
C THR A 3 -19.22 7.43 -5.44
N PRO A 4 -17.95 7.86 -5.34
CA PRO A 4 -17.35 8.69 -6.37
C PRO A 4 -17.33 7.89 -7.68
N HIS A 5 -17.79 8.51 -8.77
CA HIS A 5 -17.75 7.85 -10.07
C HIS A 5 -16.28 7.59 -10.46
N PRO A 6 -15.89 6.36 -10.83
CA PRO A 6 -14.49 5.97 -11.02
C PRO A 6 -13.78 6.82 -12.08
N ALA A 7 -14.47 7.25 -13.13
CA ALA A 7 -13.90 8.16 -14.13
C ALA A 7 -13.50 9.51 -13.53
N THR A 8 -14.33 10.08 -12.65
CA THR A 8 -14.04 11.34 -11.94
C THR A 8 -12.87 11.15 -10.98
N LEU A 9 -12.84 10.03 -10.26
CA LEU A 9 -11.75 9.73 -9.31
C LEU A 9 -10.40 9.57 -10.04
N ARG A 10 -10.38 8.88 -11.18
CA ARG A 10 -9.18 8.72 -12.01
C ARG A 10 -8.65 10.06 -12.50
N ARG A 11 -9.54 10.94 -12.98
CA ARG A 11 -9.17 12.29 -13.43
C ARG A 11 -8.57 13.13 -12.30
N LEU A 12 -9.18 13.11 -11.11
CA LEU A 12 -8.68 13.86 -9.95
C LEU A 12 -7.28 13.42 -9.51
N VAL A 13 -7.00 12.11 -9.56
CA VAL A 13 -5.66 11.59 -9.25
C VAL A 13 -4.63 12.06 -10.28
N ASP A 14 -4.96 12.00 -11.58
CA ASP A 14 -4.09 12.46 -12.65
C ASP A 14 -3.80 13.96 -12.56
N ASP A 15 -4.85 14.78 -12.39
CA ASP A 15 -4.72 16.24 -12.24
C ASP A 15 -3.87 16.59 -11.00
N TYR A 16 -4.03 15.86 -9.89
CA TYR A 16 -3.20 16.04 -8.68
C TYR A 16 -1.73 15.70 -8.93
N GLU A 17 -1.44 14.56 -9.56
CA GLU A 17 -0.06 14.15 -9.84
C GLU A 17 0.62 15.13 -10.81
N ARG A 18 -0.10 15.61 -11.82
CA ARG A 18 0.39 16.64 -12.76
C ARG A 18 0.67 17.96 -12.05
N ALA A 19 -0.26 18.45 -11.23
CA ALA A 19 -0.09 19.67 -10.46
C ALA A 19 1.08 19.56 -9.47
N ARG A 20 1.32 18.38 -8.90
CA ARG A 20 2.46 18.11 -8.02
C ARG A 20 3.80 18.10 -8.77
N THR A 21 3.83 17.62 -10.01
CA THR A 21 5.06 17.57 -10.83
C THR A 21 5.41 18.88 -11.51
N ALA A 22 4.45 19.80 -11.67
CA ALA A 22 4.76 21.15 -12.09
C ALA A 22 5.63 21.81 -11.00
N GLU A 23 6.75 22.43 -11.38
CA GLU A 23 7.73 23.10 -10.49
C GLU A 23 7.10 24.12 -9.50
N THR A 24 5.84 24.47 -9.69
CA THR A 24 4.97 25.14 -8.73
C THR A 24 4.36 24.17 -7.70
N ALA A 25 5.10 23.16 -7.24
CA ALA A 25 4.65 21.98 -6.48
C ALA A 25 3.95 22.27 -5.12
N SER A 26 3.71 23.53 -4.79
CA SER A 26 2.95 23.99 -3.62
C SER A 26 1.95 25.11 -3.99
N GLY A 27 1.55 25.19 -5.26
CA GLY A 27 0.49 26.08 -5.70
C GLY A 27 -0.86 25.68 -5.09
N PRO A 28 -1.79 26.65 -4.94
CA PRO A 28 -3.11 26.42 -4.34
C PRO A 28 -3.89 25.28 -5.03
N GLU A 29 -3.69 25.08 -6.34
CA GLU A 29 -4.33 24.00 -7.10
C GLU A 29 -4.02 22.59 -6.58
N ALA A 30 -2.77 22.30 -6.23
CA ALA A 30 -2.40 21.00 -5.67
C ALA A 30 -3.05 20.78 -4.29
N GLY A 31 -3.23 21.85 -3.52
CA GLY A 31 -3.91 21.84 -2.22
C GLY A 31 -5.41 21.58 -2.35
N ASP A 32 -6.09 22.26 -3.27
CA ASP A 32 -7.53 22.06 -3.55
C ASP A 32 -7.83 20.64 -4.05
N LEU A 33 -6.98 20.11 -4.94
CA LEU A 33 -7.10 18.73 -5.42
C LEU A 33 -6.85 17.72 -4.30
N ALA A 34 -5.84 17.95 -3.45
CA ALA A 34 -5.58 17.10 -2.30
C ALA A 34 -6.75 17.10 -1.30
N TYR A 35 -7.30 18.27 -1.00
CA TYR A 35 -8.45 18.42 -0.13
C TYR A 35 -9.68 17.70 -0.70
N THR A 36 -9.95 17.85 -1.99
CA THR A 36 -11.04 17.16 -2.68
C THR A 36 -10.88 15.65 -2.60
N LEU A 37 -9.68 15.12 -2.91
CA LEU A 37 -9.37 13.69 -2.79
C LEU A 37 -9.58 13.17 -1.37
N CYS A 38 -9.17 13.94 -0.37
CA CYS A 38 -9.33 13.62 1.04
C CYS A 38 -10.81 13.48 1.44
N VAL A 39 -11.66 14.44 1.02
CA VAL A 39 -13.09 14.44 1.32
C VAL A 39 -13.82 13.30 0.62
N ILE A 40 -13.58 13.09 -0.68
CA ILE A 40 -14.31 12.06 -1.46
C ILE A 40 -13.90 10.64 -1.07
N THR A 41 -12.66 10.44 -0.63
CA THR A 41 -12.18 9.14 -0.14
C THR A 41 -12.42 8.94 1.36
N GLY A 42 -12.82 9.99 2.08
CA GLY A 42 -13.05 9.97 3.52
C GLY A 42 -11.77 9.70 4.32
N THR A 43 -10.62 10.17 3.82
CA THR A 43 -9.34 10.09 4.52
C THR A 43 -9.02 11.45 5.16
N ARG A 44 -7.85 11.54 5.82
CA ARG A 44 -7.36 12.78 6.45
C ARG A 44 -5.97 13.20 5.96
N ASP A 45 -5.39 12.38 5.08
CA ASP A 45 -4.05 12.53 4.52
C ASP A 45 -4.08 12.21 3.02
N ILE A 46 -3.26 12.92 2.24
CA ILE A 46 -3.22 12.81 0.79
C ILE A 46 -2.59 11.49 0.31
N ALA A 47 -1.58 10.95 1.00
CA ALA A 47 -1.01 9.66 0.65
C ALA A 47 -2.03 8.53 0.91
N ALA A 48 -2.75 8.61 2.04
CA ALA A 48 -3.86 7.71 2.33
C ALA A 48 -5.01 7.83 1.31
N ALA A 49 -5.34 9.06 0.88
CA ALA A 49 -6.36 9.32 -0.14
C ALA A 49 -5.98 8.66 -1.48
N LEU A 50 -4.73 8.83 -1.93
CA LEU A 50 -4.23 8.24 -3.17
C LEU A 50 -4.20 6.71 -3.13
N ALA A 51 -3.76 6.12 -2.01
CA ALA A 51 -3.76 4.67 -1.84
C ALA A 51 -5.19 4.10 -1.96
N LYS A 52 -6.15 4.74 -1.27
CA LYS A 52 -7.56 4.35 -1.32
C LYS A 52 -8.16 4.57 -2.71
N ALA A 53 -7.85 5.68 -3.37
CA ALA A 53 -8.31 5.97 -4.72
C ALA A 53 -7.82 4.91 -5.72
N ARG A 54 -6.54 4.54 -5.67
CA ARG A 54 -5.97 3.47 -6.51
C ARG A 54 -6.64 2.11 -6.24
N HIS A 55 -6.92 1.80 -4.98
CA HIS A 55 -7.64 0.57 -4.64
C HIS A 55 -9.07 0.54 -5.20
N LEU A 56 -9.81 1.66 -5.09
CA LEU A 56 -11.16 1.79 -5.65
C LEU A 56 -11.16 1.65 -7.19
N LEU A 57 -10.17 2.27 -7.86
CA LEU A 57 -10.01 2.14 -9.32
C LEU A 57 -9.64 0.71 -9.75
N ALA A 58 -8.82 0.00 -8.96
CA ALA A 58 -8.48 -1.39 -9.23
C ALA A 58 -9.69 -2.32 -9.03
N ALA A 59 -10.52 -2.06 -8.02
CA ALA A 59 -11.75 -2.82 -7.77
C ALA A 59 -12.77 -2.63 -8.91
N ASP A 60 -12.91 -1.41 -9.44
CA ASP A 60 -13.77 -1.11 -10.58
C ASP A 60 -13.27 -1.76 -11.88
N ALA A 61 -11.96 -1.68 -12.15
CA ALA A 61 -11.35 -2.36 -13.30
C ALA A 61 -11.52 -3.90 -13.24
N THR A 62 -11.55 -4.47 -12.04
CA THR A 62 -11.79 -5.91 -11.84
C THR A 62 -13.27 -6.28 -12.06
N ALA A 63 -14.20 -5.33 -11.87
CA ALA A 63 -15.62 -5.54 -12.11
C ALA A 63 -15.99 -5.50 -13.62
N ASP A 64 -15.24 -4.74 -14.42
CA ASP A 64 -15.45 -4.63 -15.88
C ASP A 64 -14.89 -5.82 -16.67
N LEU A 65 -13.86 -6.50 -16.15
CA LEU A 65 -13.33 -7.70 -16.79
C LEU A 65 -14.24 -8.91 -16.49
N PRO A 66 -14.59 -9.75 -17.50
CA PRO A 66 -15.17 -11.04 -17.20
C PRO A 66 -14.14 -11.80 -16.34
N SER A 67 -14.53 -12.11 -15.11
CA SER A 67 -13.71 -12.81 -14.13
C SER A 67 -13.04 -14.04 -14.74
N VAL A 68 -11.82 -13.88 -15.26
CA VAL A 68 -10.88 -14.97 -15.40
C VAL A 68 -10.40 -15.22 -13.98
N THR A 69 -11.17 -16.06 -13.30
CA THR A 69 -10.76 -16.72 -12.07
C THR A 69 -9.48 -17.49 -12.42
N ILE A 70 -8.33 -16.89 -12.13
CA ILE A 70 -7.13 -17.68 -11.94
C ILE A 70 -7.27 -18.23 -10.51
N PRO A 71 -7.51 -19.54 -10.30
CA PRO A 71 -7.47 -20.07 -8.94
C PRO A 71 -6.05 -19.82 -8.42
N ALA A 72 -5.93 -18.99 -7.38
CA ALA A 72 -4.72 -18.95 -6.59
C ALA A 72 -4.48 -20.37 -6.08
N THR A 73 -3.49 -21.04 -6.67
CA THR A 73 -3.09 -22.40 -6.33
C THR A 73 -2.82 -22.50 -4.83
N PRO A 74 -3.34 -23.54 -4.14
CA PRO A 74 -3.12 -23.72 -2.72
C PRO A 74 -1.62 -23.91 -2.43
N THR A 75 -1.19 -23.23 -1.38
CA THR A 75 0.10 -23.31 -0.71
C THR A 75 0.71 -24.71 -0.77
N VAL A 76 1.79 -24.87 -1.52
CA VAL A 76 2.71 -26.01 -1.34
C VAL A 76 3.52 -25.72 -0.07
N PRO A 77 3.44 -26.54 1.00
CA PRO A 77 4.36 -26.41 2.12
C PRO A 77 5.77 -26.79 1.66
N VAL A 78 6.68 -25.81 1.70
CA VAL A 78 8.12 -26.02 1.54
C VAL A 78 8.58 -27.03 2.59
N PRO A 79 9.26 -28.14 2.21
CA PRO A 79 9.85 -29.03 3.19
C PRO A 79 11.04 -28.33 3.87
N ALA A 80 11.00 -28.32 5.20
CA ALA A 80 12.08 -27.84 6.05
C ALA A 80 13.39 -28.60 5.76
N PRO A 81 14.54 -27.93 5.63
CA PRO A 81 15.81 -28.62 5.69
C PRO A 81 16.08 -29.04 7.15
N THR A 82 16.09 -30.35 7.38
CA THR A 82 16.70 -30.96 8.56
C THR A 82 18.19 -30.63 8.54
N VAL A 83 18.62 -29.69 9.37
CA VAL A 83 20.05 -29.53 9.68
C VAL A 83 20.31 -30.22 11.02
N LEU A 84 20.76 -31.46 10.89
CA LEU A 84 21.44 -32.23 11.92
C LEU A 84 22.80 -31.54 12.16
N GLY A 85 23.05 -31.07 13.38
CA GLY A 85 24.28 -30.35 13.73
C GLY A 85 24.50 -30.31 15.24
N ASP A 86 24.67 -31.48 15.83
CA ASP A 86 25.09 -31.69 17.22
C ASP A 86 26.61 -31.51 17.31
N ALA A 87 27.10 -30.43 17.92
CA ALA A 87 28.47 -30.34 18.43
C ALA A 87 28.66 -29.15 19.39
N ARG A 88 28.70 -29.48 20.68
CA ARG A 88 29.70 -29.00 21.66
C ARG A 88 30.06 -27.50 21.63
N ASP A 89 29.61 -26.78 22.66
CA ASP A 89 30.58 -26.16 23.56
C ASP A 89 30.02 -26.01 24.99
N ARG A 90 30.55 -26.86 25.89
CA ARG A 90 30.50 -26.68 27.33
C ARG A 90 31.83 -26.01 27.72
N ALA A 91 31.82 -24.71 27.94
CA ALA A 91 32.79 -24.02 28.80
C ALA A 91 32.14 -22.72 29.31
N SER A 92 31.61 -22.77 30.53
CA SER A 92 32.21 -22.09 31.70
C SER A 92 32.01 -20.56 31.76
N VAL A 93 30.98 -20.19 32.55
CA VAL A 93 30.89 -19.11 33.58
C VAL A 93 32.28 -18.59 34.06
N PRO A 94 32.52 -17.29 34.44
CA PRO A 94 31.72 -16.51 35.41
C PRO A 94 31.55 -14.98 35.23
N LEU A 95 30.58 -14.49 36.03
CA LEU A 95 30.49 -13.20 36.74
C LEU A 95 31.69 -12.22 36.70
N ALA A 96 31.37 -10.95 36.45
CA ALA A 96 31.92 -9.74 37.10
C ALA A 96 30.84 -8.64 36.95
N VAL A 97 30.18 -8.10 37.98
CA VAL A 97 30.59 -7.15 39.05
C VAL A 97 31.33 -5.90 38.54
N GLY A 98 30.74 -4.73 38.82
CA GLY A 98 31.37 -3.40 38.86
C GLY A 98 30.80 -2.43 37.82
N GLU A 99 30.26 -1.26 38.14
CA GLU A 99 30.00 -0.52 39.40
C GLU A 99 28.70 0.28 39.25
#